data_AF-A0A2S9YWG1-F1
#
_entry.id   AF-A0A2S9YWG1-F1
#
_cell.length_a   1.000
_cell.length_b   1.000
_cell.length_c   1.000
_cell.angle_alpha   90.00
_cell.angle_beta   90.00
_cell.angle_gamma   90.00
#
_symmetry.space_group_name_H-M   'P 1'
#
loop_
_entity.id
_entity.type
_entity.pdbx_description
1 polymer ?
#
loop_
_entity_poly.entity_id
_entity_poly.type
_entity_poly.pdbx_seq_one_letter_code
_entity_poly.pdbx_strand_id
1 'polypeptide(L)'
;MQLVNSPSIRLFSLLSLCLSLSLASGCGPDAPADEEAGETTAASGTASETASDPDTSTGEDPNPTTTSATTDGSFVSDEGPDSGNDTAAPGNLGDMCMSDSECAEDLFCNGVPGFGGVCSECGGDSDCPDGSNCTFLNGWFACGDGSEGQMCESDASCAEELFCAEVVDLGGLFNGNFCSECSEDAHCPDGQLCAPQLEFMDITNIAGQRACIEPKTAPNDSLCDDKGSGDEQCEGFCTTADLMGFIELGVCGECESDADCMMGTCMPAMIGFNGFSGSVCG
;
A
#
# COMPACT_ATOMS: atom_id res chain seq x y z
N MET A 1 28.55 34.96 33.98
CA MET A 1 28.21 33.77 33.19
C MET A 1 29.50 33.01 32.95
N GLN A 2 29.56 31.79 33.49
CA GLN A 2 30.77 30.97 33.61
C GLN A 2 31.21 30.41 32.25
N LEU A 3 32.49 30.62 31.94
CA LEU A 3 33.25 29.86 30.96
C LEU A 3 33.55 28.48 31.56
N VAL A 4 33.13 27.41 30.88
CA VAL A 4 33.61 26.05 31.14
C VAL A 4 34.35 25.57 29.90
N ASN A 5 35.48 24.94 30.19
CA ASN A 5 36.64 24.71 29.36
C ASN A 5 36.82 23.19 29.19
N SER A 6 37.31 22.79 28.02
CA SER A 6 38.00 21.51 27.69
C SER A 6 37.19 20.20 27.52
N PRO A 7 37.77 19.18 26.80
CA PRO A 7 38.95 19.20 25.93
C PRO A 7 38.78 18.50 24.57
N SER A 8 39.66 18.92 23.65
CA SER A 8 40.02 18.25 22.41
C SER A 8 40.59 16.83 22.63
N ILE A 9 40.11 15.88 21.83
CA ILE A 9 40.78 14.59 21.59
C ILE A 9 41.35 14.64 20.18
N ARG A 10 42.67 14.79 20.09
CA ARG A 10 43.48 14.41 18.94
C ARG A 10 44.53 13.42 19.46
N LEU A 11 44.68 12.26 18.82
CA LEU A 11 45.96 11.73 18.28
C LEU A 11 45.96 10.19 18.12
N PHE A 12 46.36 9.80 16.91
CA PHE A 12 47.23 8.69 16.51
C PHE A 12 46.77 7.22 16.45
N SER A 13 47.16 6.64 15.29
CA SER A 13 47.63 5.26 15.07
C SER A 13 46.55 4.19 14.91
N LEU A 14 46.56 3.30 13.90
CA LEU A 14 47.62 2.76 13.07
C LEU A 14 47.09 2.32 11.69
N LEU A 15 47.97 2.43 10.67
CA LEU A 15 48.01 1.58 9.49
C LEU A 15 47.81 0.09 9.84
N SER A 16 46.96 -0.62 9.10
CA SER A 16 47.28 -1.99 8.70
C SER A 16 46.70 -2.31 7.33
N LEU A 17 47.63 -2.38 6.38
CA LEU A 17 47.48 -2.77 4.99
C LEU A 17 47.55 -4.31 4.93
N CYS A 18 46.45 -5.00 4.62
CA CYS A 18 46.49 -6.42 4.25
C CYS A 18 45.78 -6.62 2.91
N LEU A 19 46.59 -6.46 1.88
CA LEU A 19 46.38 -6.92 0.52
C LEU A 19 46.42 -8.46 0.51
N SER A 20 45.33 -9.13 0.14
CA SER A 20 45.42 -10.53 -0.31
C SER A 20 44.53 -10.75 -1.54
N LEU A 21 45.22 -10.76 -2.67
CA LEU A 21 44.77 -11.11 -4.00
C LEU A 21 44.82 -12.64 -4.11
N SER A 22 43.68 -13.30 -4.37
CA SER A 22 43.66 -14.69 -4.81
C SER A 22 42.84 -14.81 -6.09
N LEU A 23 43.57 -14.77 -7.21
CA LEU A 23 43.12 -15.21 -8.52
C LEU A 23 43.10 -16.75 -8.55
N ALA A 24 41.95 -17.34 -8.84
CA ALA A 24 41.87 -18.69 -9.38
C ALA A 24 40.86 -18.73 -10.53
N SER A 25 41.41 -18.83 -11.74
CA SER A 25 40.75 -19.09 -13.02
C SER A 25 40.34 -20.56 -13.14
N GLY A 26 39.13 -20.83 -13.66
CA GLY A 26 38.73 -22.15 -14.13
C GLY A 26 37.62 -22.07 -15.19
N CYS A 27 37.97 -22.35 -16.44
CA CYS A 27 37.09 -22.58 -17.61
C CYS A 27 36.01 -23.66 -17.33
N GLY A 28 34.87 -23.73 -18.01
CA GLY A 28 34.52 -23.19 -19.32
C GLY A 28 33.04 -23.42 -19.69
N PRO A 29 32.66 -23.20 -20.96
CA PRO A 29 31.28 -22.95 -21.38
C PRO A 29 30.56 -24.20 -21.90
N ASP A 30 29.27 -24.32 -21.59
CA ASP A 30 28.30 -25.08 -22.39
C ASP A 30 27.19 -24.13 -22.84
N ALA A 31 27.01 -24.05 -24.16
CA ALA A 31 25.91 -23.38 -24.85
C ALA A 31 25.00 -24.45 -25.47
N PRO A 32 23.92 -24.06 -26.16
CA PRO A 32 22.64 -23.65 -25.62
C PRO A 32 21.56 -24.72 -25.91
N ALA A 33 20.54 -24.80 -25.07
CA ALA A 33 19.29 -25.46 -25.43
C ALA A 33 18.27 -24.39 -25.83
N ASP A 34 17.99 -24.40 -27.12
CA ASP A 34 16.95 -23.70 -27.86
C ASP A 34 15.62 -24.45 -27.63
N GLU A 35 14.64 -23.83 -26.95
CA GLU A 35 13.23 -24.15 -27.14
C GLU A 35 12.39 -22.86 -27.12
N GLU A 36 12.06 -22.46 -28.34
CA GLU A 36 10.99 -21.57 -28.78
C GLU A 36 9.61 -21.81 -28.12
N ALA A 37 8.83 -20.72 -28.17
CA ALA A 37 7.37 -20.64 -28.25
C ALA A 37 6.57 -20.40 -26.95
N GLY A 38 6.05 -19.17 -26.84
CA GLY A 38 4.96 -18.86 -25.89
C GLY A 38 4.65 -17.38 -25.75
N GLU A 39 4.55 -16.63 -26.85
CA GLU A 39 4.07 -15.24 -26.86
C GLU A 39 2.57 -15.21 -26.52
N THR A 40 2.20 -14.68 -25.37
CA THR A 40 0.80 -14.26 -25.09
C THR A 40 0.76 -12.77 -24.81
N THR A 41 0.54 -12.03 -25.89
CA THR A 41 0.10 -10.63 -25.90
C THR A 41 -1.29 -10.53 -25.25
N ALA A 42 -1.41 -9.80 -24.15
CA ALA A 42 -2.70 -9.33 -23.64
C ALA A 42 -2.75 -7.80 -23.76
N ALA A 43 -2.99 -7.33 -24.98
CA ALA A 43 -3.46 -5.98 -25.23
C ALA A 43 -4.99 -6.04 -25.36
N SER A 44 -5.72 -5.28 -24.55
CA SER A 44 -7.14 -5.04 -24.79
C SER A 44 -7.48 -3.59 -24.45
N GLY A 45 -7.02 -2.69 -25.30
CA GLY A 45 -7.68 -1.41 -25.52
C GLY A 45 -8.69 -1.55 -26.65
N THR A 46 -9.95 -1.19 -26.42
CA THR A 46 -10.85 -0.82 -27.53
C THR A 46 -11.75 0.33 -27.11
N ALA A 47 -11.37 1.54 -27.50
CA ALA A 47 -12.31 2.59 -27.82
C ALA A 47 -12.50 2.58 -29.35
N SER A 48 -13.74 2.46 -29.82
CA SER A 48 -14.12 3.04 -31.10
C SER A 48 -15.63 3.13 -31.26
N GLU A 49 -16.07 4.37 -31.35
CA GLU A 49 -17.32 4.83 -31.91
C GLU A 49 -17.45 4.38 -33.38
N THR A 50 -18.67 4.08 -33.84
CA THR A 50 -19.16 4.50 -35.17
C THR A 50 -20.69 4.43 -35.18
N ALA A 51 -21.28 5.50 -35.67
CA ALA A 51 -22.70 5.80 -35.76
C ALA A 51 -23.36 5.30 -37.07
N SER A 52 -24.71 5.40 -37.07
CA SER A 52 -25.64 5.60 -38.21
C SER A 52 -26.02 4.34 -39.01
N ASP A 53 -27.26 4.06 -39.41
CA ASP A 53 -28.64 4.59 -39.28
C ASP A 53 -29.53 3.55 -40.08
N PRO A 54 -30.75 3.86 -40.56
CA PRO A 54 -32.08 3.84 -39.94
C PRO A 54 -32.91 2.59 -40.32
N ASP A 55 -34.04 2.34 -39.65
CA ASP A 55 -35.27 2.08 -40.41
C ASP A 55 -36.56 2.41 -39.66
N THR A 56 -37.54 2.77 -40.50
CA THR A 56 -38.75 3.54 -40.29
C THR A 56 -39.95 2.60 -40.12
N SER A 57 -40.92 2.93 -39.27
CA SER A 57 -42.35 2.60 -39.52
C SER A 57 -43.27 3.21 -38.45
N THR A 58 -43.95 4.30 -38.83
CA THR A 58 -45.42 4.54 -38.75
C THR A 58 -46.25 3.78 -37.69
N GLY A 59 -47.16 4.39 -36.93
CA GLY A 59 -47.78 5.70 -37.03
C GLY A 59 -48.96 5.89 -36.05
N GLU A 60 -49.57 7.07 -36.20
CA GLU A 60 -50.94 7.50 -35.87
C GLU A 60 -51.42 7.57 -34.40
N ASP A 61 -51.45 8.83 -33.94
CA ASP A 61 -52.38 9.47 -33.01
C ASP A 61 -53.85 9.33 -33.51
N PRO A 62 -54.86 9.18 -32.63
CA PRO A 62 -55.65 10.37 -32.30
C PRO A 62 -56.12 10.43 -30.82
N ASN A 63 -55.82 11.58 -30.23
CA ASN A 63 -56.57 12.34 -29.23
C ASN A 63 -58.09 12.09 -29.22
N PRO A 64 -58.73 12.03 -28.03
CA PRO A 64 -59.86 12.91 -27.81
C PRO A 64 -59.93 13.55 -26.39
N THR A 65 -59.97 14.88 -26.40
CA THR A 65 -61.03 15.74 -25.82
C THR A 65 -61.55 15.47 -24.39
N THR A 66 -61.11 16.35 -23.47
CA THR A 66 -61.80 17.01 -22.34
C THR A 66 -63.08 16.41 -21.73
N THR A 67 -63.09 16.32 -20.39
CA THR A 67 -64.26 16.65 -19.55
C THR A 67 -63.81 17.16 -18.18
N SER A 68 -64.17 18.40 -17.84
CA SER A 68 -64.16 18.93 -16.47
C SER A 68 -65.53 18.70 -15.85
N ALA A 69 -65.59 18.19 -14.62
CA ALA A 69 -66.73 18.34 -13.72
C ALA A 69 -66.28 18.28 -12.24
N THR A 70 -66.95 19.14 -11.47
CA THR A 70 -66.77 19.63 -10.11
C THR A 70 -67.18 18.68 -8.96
N THR A 71 -66.53 18.88 -7.79
CA THR A 71 -67.07 18.88 -6.41
C THR A 71 -67.93 17.70 -5.92
N ASP A 72 -67.47 16.94 -4.91
CA ASP A 72 -67.91 17.00 -3.50
C ASP A 72 -67.22 15.92 -2.64
N GLY A 73 -67.09 16.17 -1.34
CA GLY A 73 -66.19 15.45 -0.44
C GLY A 73 -66.58 14.03 -0.03
N SER A 74 -65.58 13.26 0.40
CA SER A 74 -65.77 12.16 1.34
C SER A 74 -64.48 11.91 2.14
N PHE A 75 -64.64 12.00 3.46
CA PHE A 75 -63.69 11.69 4.50
C PHE A 75 -63.26 10.22 4.44
N VAL A 76 -61.98 9.96 4.16
CA VAL A 76 -61.23 8.83 4.75
C VAL A 76 -59.78 9.30 4.91
N SER A 77 -59.37 9.52 6.16
CA SER A 77 -57.96 9.65 6.52
C SER A 77 -57.31 8.27 6.41
N ASP A 78 -56.69 7.97 5.27
CA ASP A 78 -55.66 6.94 5.19
C ASP A 78 -54.32 7.58 5.60
N GLU A 79 -54.18 7.83 6.89
CA GLU A 79 -52.87 7.83 7.54
C GLU A 79 -52.39 6.37 7.56
N GLY A 80 -51.99 5.85 6.40
CA GLY A 80 -51.03 4.76 6.37
C GLY A 80 -49.76 5.26 7.07
N PRO A 81 -49.04 4.42 7.84
CA PRO A 81 -47.71 4.80 8.26
C PRO A 81 -46.95 5.09 6.97
N ASP A 82 -46.64 6.37 6.78
CA ASP A 82 -45.57 6.77 5.90
C ASP A 82 -44.42 5.86 6.30
N SER A 83 -44.17 4.86 5.47
CA SER A 83 -42.88 4.20 5.45
C SER A 83 -41.99 5.22 4.76
N GLY A 84 -41.84 6.37 5.44
CA GLY A 84 -40.68 7.20 5.32
C GLY A 84 -39.58 6.20 5.53
N ASN A 85 -38.99 5.80 4.41
CA ASN A 85 -37.59 5.51 4.42
C ASN A 85 -37.03 6.79 5.01
N ASP A 86 -36.86 6.82 6.33
CA ASP A 86 -36.03 7.80 7.00
C ASP A 86 -34.69 7.54 6.31
N THR A 87 -34.48 8.23 5.19
CA THR A 87 -33.19 8.34 4.56
C THR A 87 -32.40 9.03 5.65
N ALA A 88 -31.76 8.22 6.49
CA ALA A 88 -30.98 8.71 7.60
C ALA A 88 -30.10 9.82 7.05
N ALA A 89 -30.00 10.92 7.78
CA ALA A 89 -29.13 12.00 7.36
C ALA A 89 -27.76 11.40 7.01
N PRO A 90 -27.16 11.77 5.87
CA PRO A 90 -25.88 11.20 5.47
C PRO A 90 -24.85 11.28 6.61
N GLY A 91 -24.07 10.22 6.77
CA GLY A 91 -23.02 10.08 7.77
C GLY A 91 -21.93 11.14 7.58
N ASN A 92 -21.38 11.61 8.69
CA ASN A 92 -20.26 12.55 8.71
C ASN A 92 -18.93 11.80 8.55
N LEU A 93 -17.83 12.56 8.46
CA LEU A 93 -16.48 12.02 8.45
C LEU A 93 -16.26 11.06 9.63
N GLY A 94 -15.78 9.85 9.33
CA GLY A 94 -15.55 8.79 10.32
C GLY A 94 -16.77 7.92 10.64
N ASP A 95 -17.96 8.24 10.12
CA ASP A 95 -19.14 7.38 10.29
C ASP A 95 -19.03 6.12 9.41
N MET A 96 -19.56 4.99 9.91
CA MET A 96 -19.58 3.76 9.12
C MET A 96 -20.57 3.86 7.95
N CYS A 97 -20.19 3.28 6.81
CA CYS A 97 -20.98 3.30 5.60
C CYS A 97 -20.83 1.97 4.84
N MET A 98 -21.78 1.69 3.95
CA MET A 98 -21.74 0.59 2.97
C MET A 98 -21.66 1.09 1.52
N SER A 99 -21.92 2.38 1.30
CA SER A 99 -21.82 3.03 -0.01
C SER A 99 -21.65 4.53 0.15
N ASP A 100 -21.11 5.19 -0.88
CA ASP A 100 -20.91 6.65 -0.90
C ASP A 100 -22.20 7.44 -0.66
N SER A 101 -23.36 6.88 -1.04
CA SER A 101 -24.66 7.54 -0.84
C SER A 101 -25.07 7.68 0.64
N GLU A 102 -24.38 6.96 1.53
CA GLU A 102 -24.59 7.04 2.97
C GLU A 102 -23.69 8.07 3.64
N CYS A 103 -22.77 8.71 2.91
CA CYS A 103 -21.88 9.74 3.41
C CYS A 103 -22.36 11.14 2.98
N ALA A 104 -22.03 12.16 3.79
CA ALA A 104 -22.31 13.55 3.48
C ALA A 104 -21.73 13.96 2.12
N GLU A 105 -22.26 15.05 1.56
CA GLU A 105 -21.77 15.59 0.29
C GLU A 105 -20.25 15.80 0.37
N ASP A 106 -19.55 15.44 -0.70
CA ASP A 106 -18.08 15.47 -0.84
C ASP A 106 -17.31 14.48 0.05
N LEU A 107 -17.96 13.44 0.60
CA LEU A 107 -17.32 12.32 1.28
C LEU A 107 -17.46 11.01 0.50
N PHE A 108 -16.51 10.10 0.73
CA PHE A 108 -16.40 8.80 0.06
C PHE A 108 -16.47 7.66 1.08
N CYS A 109 -17.13 6.56 0.72
CA CYS A 109 -17.20 5.39 1.58
C CYS A 109 -16.04 4.43 1.30
N ASN A 110 -14.97 4.53 2.08
CA ASN A 110 -13.79 3.70 1.90
C ASN A 110 -13.83 2.44 2.76
N GLY A 111 -13.56 1.30 2.14
CA GLY A 111 -13.44 0.02 2.83
C GLY A 111 -12.17 -0.05 3.67
N VAL A 112 -12.32 -0.20 4.98
CA VAL A 112 -11.24 -0.56 5.90
C VAL A 112 -11.35 -2.06 6.21
N PRO A 113 -10.35 -2.87 5.84
CA PRO A 113 -10.36 -4.30 6.11
C PRO A 113 -10.61 -4.61 7.59
N GLY A 114 -11.58 -5.48 7.87
CA GLY A 114 -11.97 -5.87 9.24
C GLY A 114 -12.94 -4.91 9.95
N PHE A 115 -13.10 -3.67 9.47
CA PHE A 115 -13.97 -2.66 10.10
C PHE A 115 -15.17 -2.24 9.24
N GLY A 116 -15.14 -2.52 7.93
CA GLY A 116 -16.19 -2.11 6.99
C GLY A 116 -15.89 -0.76 6.35
N GLY A 117 -16.90 -0.15 5.72
CA GLY A 117 -16.73 1.16 5.09
C GLY A 117 -16.74 2.29 6.12
N VAL A 118 -15.94 3.33 5.89
CA VAL A 118 -15.92 4.57 6.68
C VAL A 118 -16.00 5.79 5.74
N CYS A 119 -16.87 6.73 6.07
CA CYS A 119 -16.98 8.00 5.36
C CYS A 119 -15.67 8.79 5.53
N SER A 120 -15.06 9.14 4.41
CA SER A 120 -13.71 9.69 4.31
C SER A 120 -13.69 10.92 3.40
N GLU A 121 -12.67 11.76 3.50
CA GLU A 121 -12.56 13.00 2.71
C GLU A 121 -12.18 12.75 1.25
N CYS A 122 -11.53 11.62 0.96
CA CYS A 122 -11.06 11.23 -0.37
C CYS A 122 -11.27 9.74 -0.57
N GLY A 123 -11.55 9.28 -1.79
CA GLY A 123 -11.60 7.86 -2.16
C GLY A 123 -10.27 7.36 -2.76
N GLY A 124 -9.53 8.27 -3.39
CA GLY A 124 -8.17 8.07 -3.87
C GLY A 124 -7.47 9.42 -4.09
N ASP A 125 -6.24 9.38 -4.59
CA ASP A 125 -5.40 10.59 -4.75
C ASP A 125 -6.04 11.63 -5.68
N SER A 126 -6.82 11.19 -6.67
CA SER A 126 -7.49 12.10 -7.62
C SER A 126 -8.57 12.99 -7.00
N ASP A 127 -9.07 12.62 -5.81
CA ASP A 127 -10.09 13.39 -5.10
C ASP A 127 -9.45 14.52 -4.28
N CYS A 128 -8.13 14.47 -4.09
CA CYS A 128 -7.42 15.45 -3.31
C CYS A 128 -7.00 16.68 -4.14
N PRO A 129 -7.13 17.89 -3.56
CA PRO A 129 -6.75 19.11 -4.25
C PRO A 129 -5.24 19.13 -4.53
N ASP A 130 -4.87 19.81 -5.61
CA ASP A 130 -3.46 20.03 -6.01
C ASP A 130 -2.66 18.76 -6.31
N GLY A 131 -3.35 17.63 -6.52
CA GLY A 131 -2.70 16.34 -6.80
C GLY A 131 -2.00 15.76 -5.58
N SER A 132 -2.47 16.08 -4.38
CA SER A 132 -1.98 15.44 -3.16
C SER A 132 -2.54 14.02 -3.01
N ASN A 133 -2.11 13.33 -1.97
CA ASN A 133 -2.42 11.93 -1.75
C ASN A 133 -3.61 11.72 -0.81
N CYS A 134 -4.29 10.58 -0.96
CA CYS A 134 -5.32 10.13 -0.05
C CYS A 134 -4.72 9.11 0.93
N THR A 135 -4.62 9.48 2.21
CA THR A 135 -3.93 8.68 3.22
C THR A 135 -4.83 8.31 4.39
N PHE A 136 -4.66 7.10 4.92
CA PHE A 136 -5.42 6.60 6.05
C PHE A 136 -4.85 7.12 7.37
N LEU A 137 -5.62 7.97 8.06
CA LEU A 137 -5.20 8.61 9.30
C LEU A 137 -6.36 8.61 10.30
N ASN A 138 -6.09 8.17 11.53
CA ASN A 138 -7.03 8.17 12.65
C ASN A 138 -8.33 7.36 12.41
N GLY A 139 -8.32 6.40 11.49
CA GLY A 139 -9.47 5.54 11.22
C GLY A 139 -10.34 5.96 10.04
N TRP A 140 -9.95 6.96 9.25
CA TRP A 140 -10.59 7.35 7.98
C TRP A 140 -9.52 7.83 6.99
N PHE A 141 -9.90 8.05 5.73
CA PHE A 141 -8.99 8.61 4.73
C PHE A 141 -9.14 10.12 4.63
N ALA A 142 -8.01 10.81 4.57
CA ALA A 142 -7.92 12.26 4.48
C ALA A 142 -6.86 12.65 3.45
N CYS A 143 -7.02 13.85 2.87
CA CYS A 143 -6.02 14.37 1.95
C CYS A 143 -4.77 14.80 2.70
N GLY A 144 -3.65 14.18 2.36
CA GLY A 144 -2.33 14.48 2.86
C GLY A 144 -1.62 15.55 2.03
N ASP A 145 -0.35 15.75 2.35
CA ASP A 145 0.60 16.63 1.64
C ASP A 145 1.68 15.84 0.91
N GLY A 146 1.54 14.51 0.81
CA GLY A 146 2.49 13.62 0.16
C GLY A 146 3.75 13.39 0.98
N SER A 147 3.75 13.69 2.28
CA SER A 147 4.93 13.47 3.11
C SER A 147 5.33 12.00 3.17
N GLU A 148 6.59 11.77 3.51
CA GLU A 148 7.10 10.44 3.83
C GLU A 148 6.18 9.73 4.84
N GLY A 149 5.92 8.44 4.61
CA GLY A 149 5.06 7.63 5.47
C GLY A 149 3.57 7.65 5.11
N GLN A 150 3.13 8.55 4.21
CA GLN A 150 1.73 8.64 3.80
C GLN A 150 1.44 7.74 2.61
N MET A 151 0.22 7.23 2.52
CA MET A 151 -0.19 6.38 1.40
C MET A 151 -0.24 7.15 0.08
N CYS A 152 -0.08 6.47 -1.04
CA CYS A 152 -0.15 7.07 -2.37
C CYS A 152 -0.59 6.05 -3.42
N GLU A 153 -1.06 6.53 -4.56
CA GLU A 153 -1.36 5.74 -5.76
C GLU A 153 -0.36 6.01 -6.88
N SER A 154 0.36 7.13 -6.82
CA SER A 154 1.34 7.52 -7.81
C SER A 154 2.46 8.38 -7.23
N ASP A 155 3.63 8.37 -7.88
CA ASP A 155 4.77 9.23 -7.52
C ASP A 155 4.39 10.73 -7.55
N ALA A 156 3.41 11.12 -8.37
CA ALA A 156 2.98 12.50 -8.48
C ALA A 156 2.24 13.01 -7.22
N SER A 157 1.74 12.09 -6.39
CA SER A 157 1.02 12.39 -5.16
C SER A 157 1.94 12.58 -3.96
N CYS A 158 3.22 12.22 -4.11
CA CYS A 158 4.24 12.36 -3.10
C CYS A 158 4.97 13.69 -3.19
N ALA A 159 5.53 14.13 -2.07
CA ALA A 159 6.40 15.30 -2.02
C ALA A 159 7.65 15.11 -2.91
N GLU A 160 8.31 16.21 -3.26
CA GLU A 160 9.49 16.19 -4.12
C GLU A 160 10.56 15.20 -3.58
N GLU A 161 11.21 14.48 -4.49
CA GLU A 161 12.25 13.49 -4.20
C GLU A 161 11.78 12.19 -3.52
N LEU A 162 10.47 12.00 -3.32
CA LEU A 162 9.89 10.74 -2.86
C LEU A 162 9.29 9.92 -4.00
N PHE A 163 9.17 8.62 -3.76
CA PHE A 163 8.58 7.64 -4.67
C PHE A 163 7.38 6.97 -4.01
N CYS A 164 6.35 6.70 -4.78
CA CYS A 164 5.23 5.90 -4.34
C CYS A 164 5.57 4.42 -4.48
N ALA A 165 5.96 3.80 -3.36
CA ALA A 165 6.51 2.46 -3.36
C ALA A 165 5.71 1.51 -2.47
N GLU A 166 5.54 0.27 -2.94
CA GLU A 166 4.93 -0.79 -2.14
C GLU A 166 5.85 -1.15 -0.96
N VAL A 167 5.34 -0.95 0.25
CA VAL A 167 6.01 -1.31 1.51
C VAL A 167 5.54 -2.69 1.99
N VAL A 168 4.26 -3.02 1.74
CA VAL A 168 3.65 -4.31 2.08
C VAL A 168 2.70 -4.76 0.98
N ASP A 169 2.91 -5.96 0.49
CA ASP A 169 1.98 -6.63 -0.42
C ASP A 169 0.80 -7.17 0.39
N LEU A 170 -0.31 -6.43 0.41
CA LEU A 170 -1.55 -6.84 1.08
C LEU A 170 -2.45 -7.68 0.16
N GLY A 171 -1.93 -8.24 -0.94
CA GLY A 171 -2.68 -9.09 -1.86
C GLY A 171 -3.85 -8.37 -2.54
N GLY A 172 -3.72 -7.05 -2.73
CA GLY A 172 -4.77 -6.18 -3.27
C GLY A 172 -5.94 -5.91 -2.32
N LEU A 173 -5.84 -6.31 -1.04
CA LEU A 173 -6.84 -6.00 -0.03
C LEU A 173 -6.85 -4.51 0.34
N PHE A 174 -5.70 -3.86 0.21
CA PHE A 174 -5.48 -2.45 0.52
C PHE A 174 -4.34 -1.90 -0.32
N ASN A 175 -4.29 -0.58 -0.49
CA ASN A 175 -3.14 0.07 -1.11
C ASN A 175 -1.96 0.00 -0.13
N GLY A 176 -0.95 -0.80 -0.45
CA GLY A 176 0.27 -0.96 0.35
C GLY A 176 1.39 -0.01 -0.07
N ASN A 177 1.09 0.98 -0.91
CA ASN A 177 2.05 1.95 -1.41
C ASN A 177 2.07 3.19 -0.53
N PHE A 178 3.29 3.62 -0.23
CA PHE A 178 3.53 4.80 0.58
C PHE A 178 4.63 5.66 -0.03
N CYS A 179 4.53 6.96 0.20
CA CYS A 179 5.57 7.92 -0.15
C CYS A 179 6.83 7.59 0.65
N SER A 180 7.87 7.22 -0.09
CA SER A 180 9.08 6.58 0.39
C SER A 180 10.31 7.28 -0.19
N GLU A 181 11.44 7.21 0.52
CA GLU A 181 12.72 7.75 0.04
C GLU A 181 13.19 7.03 -1.23
N CYS A 182 12.82 5.76 -1.37
CA CYS A 182 13.21 4.90 -2.48
C CYS A 182 12.06 3.96 -2.87
N SER A 183 12.10 3.45 -4.09
CA SER A 183 11.25 2.33 -4.53
C SER A 183 12.06 1.09 -4.91
N GLU A 184 13.32 1.29 -5.26
CA GLU A 184 14.30 0.26 -5.60
C GLU A 184 15.70 0.70 -5.13
N ASP A 185 16.63 -0.24 -5.01
CA ASP A 185 18.00 0.02 -4.53
C ASP A 185 18.75 1.07 -5.38
N ALA A 186 18.41 1.19 -6.66
CA ALA A 186 19.03 2.16 -7.56
C ALA A 186 18.70 3.63 -7.19
N HIS A 187 17.64 3.85 -6.41
CA HIS A 187 17.29 5.17 -5.87
C HIS A 187 18.12 5.54 -4.64
N CYS A 188 18.81 4.57 -4.03
CA CYS A 188 19.60 4.81 -2.84
C CYS A 188 21.05 5.24 -3.16
N PRO A 189 21.58 6.26 -2.46
CA PRO A 189 22.95 6.72 -2.67
C PRO A 189 23.98 5.74 -2.11
N ASP A 190 25.23 5.87 -2.56
CA ASP A 190 26.40 5.20 -1.96
C ASP A 190 26.32 3.66 -1.82
N GLY A 191 25.50 3.00 -2.65
CA GLY A 191 25.30 1.54 -2.60
C GLY A 191 24.48 1.07 -1.40
N GLN A 192 23.67 1.96 -0.82
CA GLN A 192 22.62 1.62 0.12
C GLN A 192 21.51 0.81 -0.56
N LEU A 193 20.69 0.15 0.25
CA LEU A 193 19.60 -0.73 -0.18
C LEU A 193 18.27 -0.15 0.29
N CYS A 194 17.25 -0.31 -0.54
CA CYS A 194 15.91 0.19 -0.29
C CYS A 194 15.11 -0.81 0.52
N ALA A 195 15.09 -0.63 1.84
CA ALA A 195 14.43 -1.54 2.76
C ALA A 195 13.07 -1.02 3.23
N PRO A 196 12.04 -1.89 3.33
CA PRO A 196 10.75 -1.51 3.88
C PRO A 196 10.83 -1.25 5.40
N GLN A 197 10.09 -0.26 5.85
CA GLN A 197 9.88 0.11 7.25
C GLN A 197 8.36 0.28 7.46
N LEU A 198 7.77 -0.54 8.32
CA LEU A 198 6.36 -0.37 8.73
C LEU A 198 6.30 0.01 10.19
N GLU A 199 5.55 1.07 10.46
CA GLU A 199 5.23 1.50 11.81
C GLU A 199 3.77 1.18 12.11
N PHE A 200 3.55 0.07 12.83
CA PHE A 200 2.25 -0.24 13.41
C PHE A 200 2.09 0.52 14.71
N MET A 201 1.59 1.76 14.62
CA MET A 201 1.26 2.54 15.83
C MET A 201 -0.06 2.07 16.45
N ASP A 202 -1.08 1.86 15.61
CA ASP A 202 -2.39 1.32 16.00
C ASP A 202 -3.11 0.77 14.74
N ILE A 203 -4.18 0.01 14.91
CA ILE A 203 -5.03 -0.48 13.81
C ILE A 203 -5.70 0.66 13.02
N THR A 204 -5.73 1.86 13.59
CA THR A 204 -6.29 3.08 12.98
C THR A 204 -5.22 3.99 12.38
N ASN A 205 -3.94 3.63 12.52
CA ASN A 205 -2.82 4.40 12.04
C ASN A 205 -1.70 3.46 11.59
N ILE A 206 -1.72 3.14 10.31
CA ILE A 206 -0.69 2.37 9.64
C ILE A 206 0.12 3.36 8.83
N ALA A 207 1.39 3.53 9.21
CA ALA A 207 2.35 4.29 8.45
C ALA A 207 3.44 3.33 7.95
N GLY A 208 3.94 3.59 6.76
CA GLY A 208 4.97 2.77 6.14
C GLY A 208 5.80 3.60 5.19
N GLN A 209 7.06 3.26 5.04
CA GLN A 209 7.93 3.84 4.03
C GLN A 209 9.02 2.86 3.66
N ARG A 210 9.63 3.04 2.49
CA ARG A 210 10.94 2.44 2.20
C ARG A 210 12.01 3.50 2.43
N ALA A 211 13.08 3.09 3.12
CA ALA A 211 14.20 3.95 3.45
C ALA A 211 15.51 3.34 2.95
N CYS A 212 16.47 4.20 2.62
CA CYS A 212 17.78 3.76 2.21
C CYS A 212 18.63 3.40 3.43
N ILE A 213 19.02 2.13 3.51
CA ILE A 213 19.83 1.60 4.62
C ILE A 213 21.18 1.09 4.12
N GLU A 214 22.18 1.09 5.00
CA GLU A 214 23.44 0.43 4.69
C GLU A 214 23.25 -1.09 4.62
N PRO A 215 23.97 -1.80 3.73
CA PRO A 215 23.92 -3.25 3.69
C PRO A 215 24.29 -3.86 5.05
N LYS A 216 23.54 -4.88 5.46
CA LYS A 216 23.73 -5.67 6.69
C LYS A 216 23.59 -4.85 7.96
N THR A 217 22.62 -3.93 7.98
CA THR A 217 22.33 -3.10 9.15
C THR A 217 20.91 -3.24 9.67
N ALA A 218 20.01 -3.88 8.92
CA ALA A 218 18.67 -4.13 9.39
C ALA A 218 18.73 -5.17 10.53
N PRO A 219 18.28 -4.81 11.75
CA PRO A 219 18.39 -5.68 12.91
C PRO A 219 17.44 -6.88 12.77
N ASN A 220 17.66 -7.92 13.58
CA ASN A 220 16.65 -8.98 13.71
C ASN A 220 15.28 -8.39 14.08
N ASP A 221 14.23 -9.05 13.61
CA ASP A 221 12.82 -8.65 13.75
C ASP A 221 12.42 -7.41 12.93
N SER A 222 13.30 -6.81 12.13
CA SER A 222 12.92 -5.77 11.16
C SER A 222 12.39 -6.37 9.85
N LEU A 223 11.68 -5.56 9.08
CA LEU A 223 11.26 -5.95 7.73
C LEU A 223 12.42 -5.89 6.74
N CYS A 224 12.33 -6.69 5.69
CA CYS A 224 13.27 -6.74 4.58
C CYS A 224 12.54 -7.02 3.27
N ASP A 225 13.16 -6.67 2.15
CA ASP A 225 12.65 -6.91 0.81
C ASP A 225 13.00 -8.34 0.35
N ASP A 226 12.17 -9.32 0.70
CA ASP A 226 12.39 -10.74 0.36
C ASP A 226 12.31 -11.03 -1.15
N LYS A 227 11.71 -10.12 -1.93
CA LYS A 227 11.67 -10.18 -3.41
C LYS A 227 12.87 -9.43 -4.04
N GLY A 228 13.65 -8.71 -3.24
CA GLY A 228 14.78 -7.88 -3.66
C GLY A 228 16.07 -8.25 -2.93
N SER A 229 16.75 -7.23 -2.38
CA SER A 229 18.05 -7.37 -1.70
C SER A 229 17.92 -7.67 -0.20
N GLY A 230 16.91 -8.44 0.21
CA GLY A 230 16.54 -8.65 1.62
C GLY A 230 17.68 -9.23 2.46
N ASP A 231 18.38 -10.25 1.97
CA ASP A 231 19.52 -10.84 2.68
C ASP A 231 20.69 -9.86 2.84
N GLU A 232 20.90 -8.99 1.85
CA GLU A 232 21.90 -7.94 1.94
C GLU A 232 21.48 -6.78 2.86
N GLN A 233 20.18 -6.64 3.15
CA GLN A 233 19.65 -5.65 4.10
C GLN A 233 19.87 -6.11 5.55
N CYS A 234 19.62 -7.39 5.85
CA CYS A 234 19.65 -7.97 7.19
C CYS A 234 21.07 -8.20 7.74
N GLU A 235 21.23 -8.06 9.07
CA GLU A 235 22.44 -8.54 9.76
C GLU A 235 22.63 -10.06 9.60
N GLY A 236 21.52 -10.81 9.53
CA GLY A 236 21.46 -12.25 9.27
C GLY A 236 20.87 -12.57 7.89
N PHE A 237 19.64 -13.10 7.88
CA PHE A 237 18.92 -13.54 6.68
C PHE A 237 17.54 -12.91 6.63
N CYS A 238 17.03 -12.66 5.43
CA CYS A 238 15.66 -12.26 5.20
C CYS A 238 14.80 -13.50 4.97
N THR A 239 13.86 -13.77 5.88
CA THR A 239 12.95 -14.92 5.74
C THR A 239 11.53 -14.45 5.67
N THR A 240 10.73 -15.08 4.81
CA THR A 240 9.31 -14.74 4.68
C THR A 240 8.53 -15.24 5.89
N ALA A 241 7.79 -14.33 6.51
CA ALA A 241 6.81 -14.62 7.54
C ALA A 241 5.41 -14.52 6.94
N ASP A 242 4.57 -15.51 7.24
CA ASP A 242 3.20 -15.59 6.73
C ASP A 242 2.20 -15.18 7.83
N LEU A 243 1.36 -14.20 7.53
CA LEU A 243 0.20 -13.84 8.34
C LEU A 243 -1.06 -14.54 7.82
N MET A 244 -1.38 -15.66 8.47
CA MET A 244 -2.62 -16.43 8.27
C MET A 244 -2.87 -16.99 6.86
N GLY A 245 -1.85 -17.10 6.01
CA GLY A 245 -1.91 -17.62 4.64
C GLY A 245 -2.30 -16.58 3.59
N PHE A 246 -2.29 -15.29 3.93
CA PHE A 246 -2.79 -14.23 3.04
C PHE A 246 -1.78 -13.12 2.77
N ILE A 247 -0.84 -12.88 3.68
CA ILE A 247 0.13 -11.80 3.58
C ILE A 247 1.51 -12.40 3.88
N GLU A 248 2.43 -12.24 2.94
CA GLU A 248 3.82 -12.65 3.04
C GLU A 248 4.68 -11.41 3.23
N LEU A 249 5.50 -11.37 4.27
CA LEU A 249 6.43 -10.27 4.55
C LEU A 249 7.82 -10.81 4.83
N GLY A 250 8.84 -10.23 4.21
CA GLY A 250 10.22 -10.47 4.60
C GLY A 250 10.51 -9.92 6.00
N VAL A 251 11.06 -10.76 6.87
CA VAL A 251 11.53 -10.39 8.21
C VAL A 251 12.96 -10.87 8.42
N CYS A 252 13.83 -9.95 8.88
CA CYS A 252 15.21 -10.24 9.22
C CYS A 252 15.29 -11.16 10.44
N GLY A 253 16.06 -12.24 10.33
CA GLY A 253 16.31 -13.20 11.40
C GLY A 253 17.72 -13.78 11.38
N GLU A 254 17.99 -14.67 12.32
CA GLU A 254 19.31 -15.27 12.57
C GLU A 254 19.66 -16.39 11.59
N CYS A 255 18.66 -17.02 10.96
CA CYS A 255 18.84 -18.22 10.14
C CYS A 255 17.85 -18.26 8.98
N GLU A 256 18.24 -18.84 7.85
CA GLU A 256 17.29 -19.19 6.78
C GLU A 256 16.89 -20.67 6.89
N SER A 257 17.81 -21.50 7.37
CA SER A 257 17.67 -22.95 7.41
C SER A 257 18.32 -23.57 8.65
N ASP A 258 18.01 -24.84 8.92
CA ASP A 258 18.66 -25.61 9.99
C ASP A 258 20.20 -25.66 9.86
N ALA A 259 20.74 -25.43 8.66
CA ALA A 259 22.18 -25.45 8.41
C ALA A 259 22.90 -24.23 9.00
N ASP A 260 22.17 -23.13 9.21
CA ASP A 260 22.71 -21.89 9.77
C ASP A 260 22.80 -21.97 11.31
N CYS A 261 22.12 -22.94 11.90
CA CYS A 261 22.11 -23.18 13.35
C CYS A 261 23.22 -24.15 13.77
N MET A 262 24.19 -23.67 14.57
CA MET A 262 25.29 -24.50 15.08
C MET A 262 24.82 -25.75 15.84
N MET A 263 23.73 -25.63 16.58
CA MET A 263 22.96 -26.75 17.17
C MET A 263 21.51 -26.31 17.33
N GLY A 264 20.60 -26.94 16.61
CA GLY A 264 19.16 -26.64 16.70
C GLY A 264 18.45 -26.79 15.36
N THR A 265 17.21 -26.32 15.34
CA THR A 265 16.41 -26.10 14.13
C THR A 265 16.16 -24.61 13.95
N CYS A 266 16.11 -24.16 12.71
CA CYS A 266 15.71 -22.79 12.40
C CYS A 266 14.19 -22.69 12.56
N MET A 267 13.75 -21.94 13.56
CA MET A 267 12.34 -21.62 13.71
C MET A 267 12.00 -20.52 12.71
N PRO A 268 10.91 -20.67 11.94
CA PRO A 268 10.56 -19.70 10.90
C PRO A 268 10.17 -18.36 11.52
N ALA A 269 10.33 -17.29 10.74
CA ALA A 269 9.80 -15.98 11.12
C ALA A 269 8.27 -16.03 11.27
N MET A 270 7.74 -15.16 12.13
CA MET A 270 6.32 -15.10 12.44
C MET A 270 5.85 -13.65 12.58
N ILE A 271 4.63 -13.40 12.13
CA ILE A 271 3.92 -12.13 12.32
C ILE A 271 2.89 -12.35 13.42
N GLY A 272 2.94 -11.52 14.46
CA GLY A 272 1.99 -11.56 15.57
C GLY A 272 1.36 -10.20 15.84
N PHE A 273 0.38 -10.17 16.73
CA PHE A 273 -0.26 -8.92 17.19
C PHE A 273 0.69 -7.96 17.92
N ASN A 274 1.88 -8.42 18.32
CA ASN A 274 2.90 -7.61 18.98
C ASN A 274 4.04 -7.21 18.02
N GLY A 275 3.89 -7.41 16.72
CA GLY A 275 4.89 -7.10 15.70
C GLY A 275 5.49 -8.34 15.03
N PHE A 276 6.68 -8.15 14.49
CA PHE A 276 7.44 -9.16 13.75
C PHE A 276 8.39 -9.89 14.67
N SER A 277 8.60 -11.18 14.40
CA SER A 277 9.71 -11.95 14.96
C SER A 277 10.41 -12.65 13.82
N GLY A 278 11.69 -12.36 13.63
CA GLY A 278 12.55 -13.02 12.69
C GLY A 278 12.74 -14.49 13.03
N SER A 279 13.28 -15.23 12.07
CA SER A 279 13.72 -16.59 12.30
C SER A 279 14.82 -16.66 13.35
N VAL A 280 14.80 -17.70 14.19
CA VAL A 280 15.80 -17.87 15.27
C VAL A 280 16.19 -19.34 15.42
N CYS A 281 17.44 -19.57 15.85
CA CYS A 281 17.92 -20.93 16.12
C CYS A 281 17.45 -21.44 17.50
N GLY A 282 16.77 -22.59 17.52
CA GLY A 282 16.16 -23.19 18.74
C GLY A 282 16.37 -24.70 18.90
#